data_AF-A0A7C5N1U1-F1
#
_entry.id   AF-A0A7C5N1U1-F1
#
_cell.length_a   1.000
_cell.length_b   1.000
_cell.length_c   1.000
_cell.angle_alpha   90.00
_cell.angle_beta   90.00
_cell.angle_gamma   90.00
#
_symmetry.space_group_name_H-M   'P 1'
#
loop_
_entity.id
_entity.type
_entity.pdbx_description
1 polymer ?
#
loop_
_entity_poly.entity_id
_entity_poly.type
_entity_poly.pdbx_seq_one_letter_code
_entity_poly.pdbx_strand_id
1 'polypeptide(L)'
;MPAGSPQNGGQSAPRLLTKLAFVVSAALAALALRLAWESPLAGIVLLGVIASLVGLRWASRRRTRRILRSGDVETILERWSSSLDRIPHPETMRPLMTATALAAHGWVDQARAVLRTAERGPAWDAALEHRLFLESLLLTFEGSFEQAERKAAALAALPLPSAEPSMLERITMLRGAVAALIRAFSRKSLPGDAGLMLEASDASPLVHWAMRYGAAIEAVDAGELGRARGLIAEAPSWPSQSYFASFHHEIDAELERRASADLD
;
A
#
# COMPACT_ATOMS: atom_id res chain seq x y z
N MET A 1 -6.25 -43.13 22.43
CA MET A 1 -6.94 -43.42 21.14
C MET A 1 -8.24 -44.15 21.44
N PRO A 2 -9.35 -43.95 20.71
CA PRO A 2 -9.61 -43.11 19.52
C PRO A 2 -10.38 -41.81 19.90
N ALA A 3 -10.23 -40.67 19.23
CA ALA A 3 -10.61 -40.27 17.86
C ALA A 3 -12.11 -39.95 17.72
N GLY A 4 -12.41 -38.64 17.59
CA GLY A 4 -13.73 -38.09 17.30
C GLY A 4 -13.56 -36.69 16.72
N SER A 5 -13.15 -36.63 15.45
CA SER A 5 -12.98 -35.40 14.68
C SER A 5 -14.33 -34.70 14.43
N PRO A 6 -14.45 -33.37 14.58
CA PRO A 6 -15.59 -32.64 14.07
C PRO A 6 -15.52 -32.55 12.53
N GLN A 7 -16.66 -32.81 11.89
CA GLN A 7 -16.85 -32.82 10.45
C GLN A 7 -16.62 -31.45 9.80
N ASN A 8 -15.87 -31.47 8.71
CA ASN A 8 -15.73 -30.42 7.70
C ASN A 8 -17.08 -30.00 7.13
N GLY A 9 -17.45 -28.72 7.30
CA GLY A 9 -18.63 -28.11 6.68
C GLY A 9 -18.35 -26.84 5.86
N GLY A 10 -17.12 -26.65 5.38
CA GLY A 10 -16.68 -25.32 4.92
C GLY A 10 -15.95 -25.25 3.60
N GLN A 11 -16.32 -25.99 2.54
CA GLN A 11 -15.69 -25.82 1.22
C GLN A 11 -16.64 -26.11 0.06
N SER A 12 -17.23 -25.07 -0.56
CA SER A 12 -17.75 -25.14 -1.95
C SER A 12 -18.10 -23.80 -2.61
N ALA A 13 -18.20 -22.69 -1.88
CA ALA A 13 -18.67 -21.42 -2.47
C ALA A 13 -17.70 -20.71 -3.48
N PRO A 14 -16.37 -20.65 -3.29
CA PRO A 14 -15.53 -19.78 -4.13
C PRO A 14 -15.29 -20.34 -5.54
N ARG A 15 -15.19 -21.67 -5.70
CA ARG A 15 -14.98 -22.29 -7.03
C ARG A 15 -16.19 -22.16 -7.96
N LEU A 16 -17.40 -22.09 -7.41
CA LEU A 16 -18.63 -21.91 -8.19
C LEU A 16 -18.76 -20.47 -8.69
N LEU A 17 -18.41 -19.48 -7.87
CA LEU A 17 -18.42 -18.07 -8.27
C LEU A 17 -17.40 -17.77 -9.37
N THR A 18 -16.17 -18.29 -9.27
CA THR A 18 -15.16 -18.11 -10.32
C THR A 18 -15.56 -18.79 -11.63
N LYS A 19 -16.16 -19.99 -11.55
CA LYS A 19 -16.71 -20.70 -12.72
C LYS A 19 -17.90 -19.94 -13.32
N LEU A 20 -18.81 -19.40 -12.51
CA LEU A 20 -19.93 -18.59 -12.97
C LEU A 20 -19.44 -17.29 -13.63
N ALA A 21 -18.47 -16.60 -13.04
CA ALA A 21 -17.87 -15.40 -13.63
C ALA A 21 -17.18 -15.71 -14.97
N PHE A 22 -16.51 -16.86 -15.08
CA PHE A 22 -15.92 -17.33 -16.34
C PHE A 22 -17.00 -17.63 -17.39
N VAL A 23 -18.07 -18.35 -17.02
CA VAL A 23 -19.19 -18.68 -17.91
C VAL A 23 -19.93 -17.41 -18.36
N VAL A 24 -20.18 -16.46 -17.46
CA VAL A 24 -20.80 -15.17 -17.78
C VAL A 24 -19.90 -14.35 -18.71
N SER A 25 -18.58 -14.34 -18.47
CA SER A 25 -17.63 -13.64 -19.35
C SER A 25 -17.57 -14.28 -20.74
N ALA A 26 -17.57 -15.62 -20.81
CA ALA A 26 -17.60 -16.36 -22.06
C ALA A 26 -18.93 -16.16 -22.81
N ALA A 27 -20.06 -16.13 -22.10
CA ALA A 27 -21.37 -15.85 -22.67
C ALA A 27 -21.46 -14.41 -23.21
N LEU A 28 -20.92 -13.43 -22.48
CA LEU A 28 -20.81 -12.03 -22.95
C LEU A 28 -19.90 -11.91 -24.18
N ALA A 29 -18.77 -12.63 -24.20
CA ALA A 29 -17.87 -12.65 -25.35
C ALA A 29 -18.52 -13.32 -26.58
N ALA A 30 -19.23 -14.43 -26.38
CA ALA A 30 -19.99 -15.12 -27.43
C ALA A 30 -21.16 -14.27 -27.95
N LEU A 31 -21.87 -13.57 -27.05
CA LEU A 31 -22.92 -12.63 -27.40
C LEU A 31 -22.35 -11.45 -28.21
N ALA A 32 -21.19 -10.92 -27.83
CA ALA A 32 -20.50 -9.88 -28.59
C ALA A 32 -20.08 -10.36 -29.98
N LEU A 33 -19.54 -11.59 -30.11
CA LEU A 33 -19.17 -12.19 -31.39
C LEU A 33 -20.38 -12.42 -32.29
N ARG A 34 -21.48 -12.92 -31.72
CA ARG A 34 -22.72 -13.16 -32.45
C ARG A 34 -23.37 -11.86 -32.91
N LEU A 35 -23.44 -10.85 -32.03
CA LEU A 35 -23.93 -9.52 -32.37
C LEU A 35 -23.06 -8.85 -33.44
N ALA A 36 -21.74 -9.06 -33.43
CA ALA A 36 -20.84 -8.56 -34.46
C ALA A 36 -21.09 -9.19 -35.84
N TRP A 37 -21.58 -10.43 -35.90
CA TRP A 37 -21.89 -11.13 -37.15
C TRP A 37 -23.28 -10.78 -37.70
N GLU A 38 -24.29 -10.69 -36.83
CA GLU A 38 -25.67 -10.38 -37.24
C GLU A 38 -25.90 -8.87 -37.45
N SER A 39 -25.15 -8.02 -36.73
CA SER A 39 -25.28 -6.56 -36.80
C SER A 39 -23.98 -5.86 -36.38
N PRO A 40 -23.04 -5.57 -37.32
CA PRO A 40 -21.71 -5.07 -36.97
C PRO A 40 -21.74 -3.78 -36.14
N LEU A 41 -22.76 -2.94 -36.30
CA LEU A 41 -22.98 -1.75 -35.48
C LEU A 41 -23.26 -2.07 -34.00
N ALA A 42 -24.05 -3.10 -33.68
CA ALA A 42 -24.33 -3.48 -32.30
C ALA A 42 -23.09 -4.06 -31.60
N GLY A 43 -22.27 -4.81 -32.33
CA GLY A 43 -20.97 -5.29 -31.85
C GLY A 43 -20.01 -4.15 -31.50
N ILE A 44 -19.93 -3.13 -32.37
CA ILE A 44 -19.13 -1.91 -32.12
C ILE A 44 -19.65 -1.15 -30.90
N VAL A 45 -20.96 -0.99 -30.74
CA VAL A 45 -21.56 -0.32 -29.57
C VAL A 45 -21.24 -1.07 -28.28
N LEU A 46 -21.39 -2.40 -28.26
CA LEU A 46 -21.09 -3.21 -27.07
C LEU A 46 -19.61 -3.17 -26.68
N LEU A 47 -18.70 -3.31 -27.67
CA LEU A 47 -17.27 -3.15 -27.45
C LEU A 47 -16.92 -1.74 -26.96
N GLY A 48 -17.56 -0.71 -27.52
CA GLY A 48 -17.44 0.67 -27.08
C GLY A 48 -17.84 0.86 -25.61
N VAL A 49 -18.95 0.26 -25.18
CA VAL A 49 -19.40 0.28 -23.78
C VAL A 49 -18.42 -0.44 -22.87
N ILE A 50 -17.96 -1.65 -23.23
CA ILE A 50 -16.97 -2.40 -22.44
C ILE A 50 -15.66 -1.61 -22.34
N ALA A 51 -15.13 -1.12 -23.46
CA ALA A 51 -13.92 -0.32 -23.50
C ALA A 51 -14.06 0.98 -22.69
N SER A 52 -15.23 1.63 -22.73
CA SER A 52 -15.51 2.82 -21.93
C SER A 52 -15.53 2.52 -20.43
N LEU A 53 -16.21 1.45 -20.01
CA LEU A 53 -16.26 1.05 -18.60
C LEU A 53 -14.88 0.66 -18.06
N VAL A 54 -14.11 -0.12 -18.82
CA VAL A 54 -12.74 -0.50 -18.49
C VAL A 54 -11.82 0.72 -18.47
N GLY A 55 -11.93 1.59 -19.48
CA GLY A 55 -11.18 2.83 -19.61
C GLY A 55 -11.44 3.79 -18.45
N LEU A 56 -12.70 3.99 -18.06
CA LEU A 56 -13.11 4.79 -16.90
C LEU A 56 -12.56 4.23 -15.59
N ARG A 57 -12.67 2.91 -15.37
CA ARG A 57 -12.14 2.25 -14.17
C ARG A 57 -10.62 2.36 -14.09
N TRP A 58 -9.94 2.23 -15.22
CA TRP A 58 -8.49 2.38 -15.31
C TRP A 58 -8.03 3.83 -15.12
N ALA A 59 -8.73 4.79 -15.72
CA ALA A 59 -8.48 6.22 -15.54
C ALA A 59 -8.69 6.64 -14.08
N SER A 60 -9.74 6.14 -13.42
CA SER A 60 -9.98 6.34 -11.99
C SER A 60 -8.82 5.81 -11.15
N ARG A 61 -8.37 4.57 -11.39
CA ARG A 61 -7.21 3.99 -10.69
C ARG A 61 -5.93 4.80 -10.91
N ARG A 62 -5.67 5.23 -12.15
CA ARG A 62 -4.52 6.09 -12.47
C ARG A 62 -4.60 7.43 -11.75
N ARG A 63 -5.80 8.03 -11.68
CA ARG A 63 -6.02 9.30 -10.97
C ARG A 63 -5.75 9.16 -9.48
N THR A 64 -6.27 8.12 -8.83
CA THR A 64 -6.01 7.85 -7.41
C THR A 64 -4.53 7.61 -7.15
N ARG A 65 -3.85 6.84 -8.02
CA ARG A 65 -2.40 6.63 -7.93
C ARG A 65 -1.62 7.94 -8.03
N ARG A 66 -1.98 8.81 -8.98
CA ARG A 66 -1.32 10.10 -9.16
C ARG A 66 -1.48 11.00 -7.93
N ILE A 67 -2.66 11.03 -7.32
CA ILE A 67 -2.94 11.85 -6.13
C ILE A 67 -2.18 11.31 -4.91
N LEU A 68 -2.18 10.00 -4.68
CA LEU A 68 -1.42 9.40 -3.57
C LEU A 68 0.10 9.55 -3.73
N ARG A 69 0.57 9.82 -4.96
CA ARG A 69 1.96 10.11 -5.25
C ARG A 69 2.29 11.61 -5.28
N SER A 70 1.29 12.51 -5.29
CA SER A 70 1.53 13.94 -5.49
C SER A 70 2.02 14.69 -4.24
N GLY A 71 2.05 14.05 -3.08
CA GLY A 71 2.51 14.70 -1.84
C GLY A 71 1.45 15.56 -1.13
N ASP A 72 0.36 15.88 -1.82
CA ASP A 72 -0.74 16.73 -1.35
C ASP A 72 -1.72 15.97 -0.46
N VAL A 73 -1.41 15.95 0.84
CA VAL A 73 -2.22 15.26 1.86
C VAL A 73 -3.56 15.95 2.11
N GLU A 74 -3.64 17.28 1.98
CA GLU A 74 -4.87 18.05 2.22
C GLU A 74 -5.93 17.68 1.18
N THR A 75 -5.57 17.68 -0.10
CA THR A 75 -6.47 17.25 -1.18
C THR A 75 -6.91 15.79 -1.01
N ILE A 76 -6.07 14.92 -0.45
CA ILE A 76 -6.44 13.52 -0.16
C ILE A 76 -7.50 13.47 0.94
N LEU A 77 -7.25 14.15 2.06
CA LEU A 77 -8.14 14.16 3.21
C LEU A 77 -9.49 14.81 2.88
N GLU A 78 -9.49 15.90 2.12
CA GLU A 78 -10.72 16.54 1.63
C GLU A 78 -11.58 15.58 0.81
N ARG A 79 -10.97 14.85 -0.13
CA ARG A 79 -11.70 13.87 -0.96
C ARG A 79 -12.20 12.70 -0.14
N TRP A 80 -11.44 12.27 0.86
CA TRP A 80 -11.78 11.14 1.69
C TRP A 80 -12.83 11.46 2.74
N SER A 81 -12.93 12.72 3.21
CA SER A 81 -13.89 13.15 4.24
C SER A 81 -15.30 12.60 4.01
N SER A 82 -15.87 12.85 2.83
CA SER A 82 -17.20 12.40 2.42
C SER A 82 -17.40 10.87 2.40
N SER A 83 -16.31 10.12 2.23
CA SER A 83 -16.31 8.65 2.23
C SER A 83 -16.11 8.10 3.64
N LEU A 84 -15.28 8.75 4.47
CA LEU A 84 -15.03 8.37 5.86
C LEU A 84 -16.29 8.49 6.72
N ASP A 85 -17.18 9.43 6.39
CA ASP A 85 -18.47 9.61 7.09
C ASP A 85 -19.44 8.43 6.92
N ARG A 86 -19.20 7.55 5.93
CA ARG A 86 -20.08 6.41 5.63
C ARG A 86 -19.53 5.09 6.14
N ILE A 87 -18.39 5.10 6.83
CA ILE A 87 -17.71 3.90 7.31
C ILE A 87 -18.37 3.46 8.63
N PRO A 88 -18.58 2.14 8.85
CA PRO A 88 -18.96 1.63 10.16
C PRO A 88 -17.96 2.04 11.25
N HIS A 89 -18.45 2.41 12.43
CA HIS A 89 -17.61 2.88 13.55
C HIS A 89 -16.72 4.10 13.21
N PRO A 90 -17.32 5.22 12.77
CA PRO A 90 -16.57 6.40 12.34
C PRO A 90 -15.66 6.98 13.42
N GLU A 91 -16.03 6.86 14.70
CA GLU A 91 -15.25 7.26 15.87
C GLU A 91 -13.87 6.59 15.97
N THR A 92 -13.75 5.38 15.42
CA THR A 92 -12.49 4.62 15.40
C THR A 92 -11.82 4.68 14.04
N MET A 93 -12.60 4.43 12.97
CA MET A 93 -12.05 4.22 11.64
C MET A 93 -11.64 5.53 10.95
N ARG A 94 -12.35 6.64 11.20
CA ARG A 94 -11.99 7.94 10.61
C ARG A 94 -10.62 8.40 11.10
N PRO A 95 -10.31 8.47 12.42
CA PRO A 95 -8.97 8.87 12.84
C PRO A 95 -7.88 7.89 12.41
N LEU A 96 -8.14 6.58 12.41
CA LEU A 96 -7.17 5.59 11.94
C LEU A 96 -6.81 5.79 10.46
N MET A 97 -7.82 6.05 9.61
CA MET A 97 -7.61 6.26 8.18
C MET A 97 -6.95 7.59 7.86
N THR A 98 -7.35 8.65 8.56
CA THR A 98 -6.69 9.96 8.48
C THR A 98 -5.23 9.89 8.91
N ALA A 99 -4.94 9.23 10.04
CA ALA A 99 -3.57 9.03 10.50
C ALA A 99 -2.73 8.22 9.52
N THR A 100 -3.34 7.25 8.82
CA THR A 100 -2.66 6.48 7.77
C THR A 100 -2.30 7.36 6.58
N ALA A 101 -3.20 8.22 6.13
CA ALA A 101 -2.93 9.15 5.04
C ALA A 101 -1.80 10.13 5.41
N LEU A 102 -1.82 10.66 6.64
CA LEU A 102 -0.78 11.55 7.16
C LEU A 102 0.58 10.84 7.23
N ALA A 103 0.63 9.64 7.82
CA ALA A 103 1.85 8.84 7.93
C ALA A 103 2.43 8.48 6.55
N ALA A 104 1.57 8.13 5.59
CA ALA A 104 1.95 7.85 4.21
C ALA A 104 2.65 9.01 3.49
N HIS A 105 2.50 10.24 4.00
CA HIS A 105 3.10 11.47 3.46
C HIS A 105 4.15 12.07 4.39
N GLY A 106 4.58 11.35 5.43
CA GLY A 106 5.60 11.79 6.38
C GLY A 106 5.12 12.79 7.44
N TRP A 107 3.80 13.00 7.59
CA TRP A 107 3.22 13.88 8.62
C TRP A 107 3.06 13.12 9.95
N VAL A 108 4.20 12.73 10.54
CA VAL A 108 4.28 11.80 11.69
C VAL A 108 3.57 12.37 12.92
N ASP A 109 3.86 13.62 13.29
CA ASP A 109 3.30 14.25 14.48
C ASP A 109 1.78 14.41 14.41
N GLN A 110 1.28 14.82 13.25
CA GLN A 110 -0.15 14.97 13.00
C GLN A 110 -0.83 13.62 12.95
N ALA A 111 -0.20 12.60 12.33
CA ALA A 111 -0.71 11.24 12.35
C ALA A 111 -0.84 10.71 13.79
N ARG A 112 0.16 10.94 14.64
CA ARG A 112 0.11 10.60 16.08
C ARG A 112 -1.01 11.36 16.79
N ALA A 113 -1.13 12.66 16.56
CA ALA A 113 -2.17 13.48 17.18
C ALA A 113 -3.57 13.00 16.82
N VAL A 114 -3.83 12.74 15.55
CA VAL A 114 -5.11 12.22 15.07
C VAL A 114 -5.36 10.82 15.64
N LEU A 115 -4.37 9.93 15.60
CA LEU A 115 -4.55 8.56 16.09
C LEU A 115 -4.90 8.51 17.58
N ARG A 116 -4.42 9.46 18.40
CA ARG A 116 -4.81 9.59 19.81
C ARG A 116 -6.29 9.89 20.03
N THR A 117 -6.98 10.44 19.02
CA THR A 117 -8.41 10.75 19.08
C THR A 117 -9.32 9.56 18.76
N ALA A 118 -8.77 8.46 18.24
CA ALA A 118 -9.55 7.25 17.98
C ALA A 118 -10.13 6.66 19.27
N GLU A 119 -11.42 6.33 19.22
CA GLU A 119 -12.06 5.57 20.28
C GLU A 119 -11.50 4.13 20.33
N ARG A 120 -11.18 3.65 21.53
CA ARG A 120 -10.63 2.31 21.76
C ARG A 120 -11.76 1.36 22.15
N GLY A 121 -12.50 0.90 21.16
CA GLY A 121 -13.59 -0.08 21.32
C GLY A 121 -13.40 -1.35 20.47
N PRO A 122 -14.46 -2.16 20.26
CA PRO A 122 -14.37 -3.38 19.47
C PRO A 122 -13.83 -3.18 18.04
N ALA A 123 -14.14 -2.04 17.42
CA ALA A 123 -13.60 -1.68 16.10
C ALA A 123 -12.08 -1.45 16.13
N TRP A 124 -11.54 -0.92 17.23
CA TRP A 124 -10.11 -0.69 17.42
C TRP A 124 -9.35 -2.00 17.53
N ASP A 125 -9.95 -2.97 18.23
CA ASP A 125 -9.41 -4.32 18.36
C ASP A 125 -9.51 -5.09 17.04
N ALA A 126 -10.63 -4.95 16.31
CA ALA A 126 -10.80 -5.53 14.99
C ALA A 126 -9.83 -4.97 13.94
N ALA A 127 -9.39 -3.72 14.11
CA ALA A 127 -8.42 -3.06 13.23
C ALA A 127 -6.94 -3.38 13.57
N LEU A 128 -6.66 -4.40 14.40
CA LEU A 128 -5.32 -4.71 14.90
C LEU A 128 -4.23 -4.73 13.81
N GLU A 129 -4.48 -5.37 12.67
CA GLU A 129 -3.52 -5.44 11.56
C GLU A 129 -3.15 -4.05 11.03
N HIS A 130 -4.17 -3.23 10.75
CA HIS A 130 -3.98 -1.87 10.26
C HIS A 130 -3.27 -1.00 11.30
N ARG A 131 -3.60 -1.16 12.59
CA ARG A 131 -2.91 -0.42 13.65
C ARG A 131 -1.45 -0.81 13.78
N LEU A 132 -1.13 -2.10 13.78
CA LEU A 132 0.26 -2.56 13.86
C LEU A 132 1.07 -2.05 12.65
N PHE A 133 0.48 -2.09 11.45
CA PHE A 133 1.08 -1.52 10.26
C PHE A 133 1.38 -0.02 10.40
N LEU A 134 0.38 0.78 10.81
CA LEU A 134 0.54 2.21 10.99
C LEU A 134 1.54 2.54 12.10
N GLU A 135 1.47 1.85 13.24
CA GLU A 135 2.40 2.04 14.36
C GLU A 135 3.83 1.69 13.96
N SER A 136 4.06 0.63 13.19
CA SER A 136 5.37 0.30 12.65
C SER A 136 5.92 1.41 11.75
N LEU A 137 5.10 1.97 10.84
CA LEU A 137 5.54 3.08 9.99
C LEU A 137 5.92 4.31 10.81
N LEU A 138 5.06 4.72 11.75
CA LEU A 138 5.31 5.89 12.58
C LEU A 138 6.57 5.72 13.44
N LEU A 139 6.72 4.56 14.10
CA LEU A 139 7.90 4.27 14.91
C LEU A 139 9.18 4.22 14.07
N THR A 140 9.10 3.78 12.81
CA THR A 140 10.23 3.80 11.87
C THR A 140 10.67 5.24 11.59
N PHE A 141 9.73 6.12 11.25
CA PHE A 141 10.04 7.51 10.94
C PHE A 141 10.50 8.31 12.16
N GLU A 142 10.05 7.93 13.36
CA GLU A 142 10.50 8.49 14.64
C GLU A 142 11.88 7.99 15.08
N GLY A 143 12.49 7.05 14.37
CA GLY A 143 13.76 6.44 14.76
C GLY A 143 13.67 5.42 15.91
N SER A 144 12.46 5.06 16.33
CA SER A 144 12.20 4.09 17.41
C SER A 144 12.23 2.64 16.88
N PHE A 145 13.35 2.25 16.25
CA PHE A 145 13.46 1.02 15.46
C PHE A 145 13.18 -0.26 16.25
N GLU A 146 13.67 -0.36 17.49
CA GLU A 146 13.44 -1.56 18.32
C GLU A 146 11.93 -1.78 18.60
N GLN A 147 11.18 -0.70 18.81
CA GLN A 147 9.73 -0.77 18.96
C GLN A 147 9.06 -1.08 17.62
N ALA A 148 9.54 -0.49 16.53
CA ALA A 148 9.02 -0.75 15.19
C ALA A 148 9.18 -2.23 14.79
N GLU A 149 10.34 -2.83 15.07
CA GLU A 149 10.65 -4.25 14.85
C GLU A 149 9.69 -5.15 15.63
N ARG A 150 9.46 -4.87 16.92
CA ARG A 150 8.47 -5.62 17.73
C ARG A 150 7.08 -5.58 17.12
N LYS A 151 6.64 -4.40 16.66
CA LYS A 151 5.32 -4.22 16.04
C LYS A 151 5.22 -4.93 14.69
N ALA A 152 6.28 -4.88 13.88
CA ALA A 152 6.34 -5.59 12.60
C ALA A 152 6.39 -7.12 12.79
N ALA A 153 7.09 -7.60 13.80
CA ALA A 153 7.08 -9.03 14.17
C ALA A 153 5.68 -9.48 14.61
N ALA A 154 5.00 -8.69 15.44
CA ALA A 154 3.61 -8.95 15.83
C ALA A 154 2.66 -8.94 14.61
N LEU A 155 2.83 -7.99 13.69
CA LEU A 155 2.08 -7.91 12.44
C LEU A 155 2.30 -9.14 11.56
N ALA A 156 3.55 -9.58 11.40
CA ALA A 156 3.89 -10.77 10.63
C ALA A 156 3.30 -12.05 11.22
N ALA A 157 3.21 -12.13 12.56
CA ALA A 157 2.65 -13.27 13.29
C ALA A 157 1.12 -13.34 13.27
N LEU A 158 0.41 -12.31 12.79
CA LEU A 158 -1.05 -12.37 12.72
C LEU A 158 -1.51 -13.47 11.77
N PRO A 159 -2.62 -14.17 12.09
CA PRO A 159 -3.20 -15.14 11.18
C PRO A 159 -3.57 -14.46 9.86
N LEU A 160 -3.42 -15.18 8.76
CA LEU A 160 -3.90 -14.72 7.47
C LEU A 160 -5.43 -14.73 7.46
N PRO A 161 -6.09 -13.68 6.92
CA PRO A 161 -7.54 -13.65 6.83
C PRO A 161 -8.04 -14.71 5.85
N SER A 162 -9.30 -15.12 5.99
CA SER A 162 -9.98 -15.94 4.97
C SER A 162 -10.24 -15.08 3.73
N ALA A 163 -9.31 -15.07 2.78
CA ALA A 163 -9.34 -14.24 1.58
C ALA A 163 -8.82 -14.99 0.34
N GLU A 164 -8.99 -14.40 -0.83
CA GLU A 164 -8.48 -14.92 -2.11
C GLU A 164 -6.94 -14.99 -2.12
N PRO A 165 -6.32 -15.96 -2.82
CA PRO A 165 -4.85 -16.14 -2.82
C PRO A 165 -4.05 -14.88 -3.17
N SER A 166 -4.50 -14.13 -4.17
CA SER A 166 -3.85 -12.87 -4.56
C SER A 166 -3.88 -11.78 -3.47
N MET A 167 -4.92 -11.79 -2.62
CA MET A 167 -4.98 -10.89 -1.48
C MET A 167 -4.02 -11.35 -0.37
N LEU A 168 -3.90 -12.66 -0.15
CA LEU A 168 -2.96 -13.23 0.81
C LEU A 168 -1.51 -12.94 0.43
N GLU A 169 -1.17 -13.08 -0.85
CA GLU A 169 0.15 -12.72 -1.40
C GLU A 169 0.44 -11.24 -1.14
N ARG A 170 -0.51 -10.36 -1.45
CA ARG A 170 -0.36 -8.92 -1.21
C ARG A 170 -0.23 -8.57 0.27
N ILE A 171 -0.99 -9.21 1.15
CA ILE A 171 -0.88 -9.01 2.60
C ILE A 171 0.52 -9.44 3.07
N THR A 172 0.96 -10.63 2.68
CA THR A 172 2.27 -11.18 3.06
C THR A 172 3.41 -10.27 2.57
N MET A 173 3.33 -9.84 1.31
CA MET A 173 4.26 -8.87 0.72
C MET A 173 4.31 -7.58 1.53
N LEU A 174 3.16 -6.97 1.84
CA LEU A 174 3.11 -5.72 2.59
C LEU A 174 3.67 -5.86 4.01
N ARG A 175 3.36 -6.96 4.71
CA ARG A 175 3.91 -7.24 6.04
C ARG A 175 5.44 -7.39 5.98
N GLY A 176 5.95 -8.10 4.98
CA GLY A 176 7.40 -8.24 4.75
C GLY A 176 8.08 -6.92 4.40
N ALA A 177 7.46 -6.11 3.55
CA ALA A 177 7.98 -4.81 3.13
C ALA A 177 8.10 -3.83 4.30
N VAL A 178 7.19 -3.87 5.28
CA VAL A 178 7.31 -3.07 6.51
C VAL A 178 8.55 -3.48 7.31
N ALA A 179 8.83 -4.78 7.43
CA ALA A 179 10.05 -5.25 8.10
C ALA A 179 11.32 -4.83 7.34
N ALA A 180 11.30 -4.90 6.01
CA ALA A 180 12.39 -4.42 5.15
C ALA A 180 12.62 -2.91 5.32
N LEU A 181 11.54 -2.12 5.39
CA LEU A 181 11.60 -0.68 5.62
C LEU A 181 12.29 -0.36 6.95
N ILE A 182 11.89 -1.03 8.03
CA ILE A 182 12.50 -0.83 9.36
C ILE A 182 13.99 -1.17 9.33
N ARG A 183 14.38 -2.25 8.64
CA ARG A 183 15.80 -2.62 8.46
C ARG A 183 16.56 -1.57 7.66
N ALA A 184 15.99 -1.04 6.59
CA ALA A 184 16.61 0.02 5.80
C ALA A 184 16.88 1.28 6.63
N PHE A 185 15.86 1.78 7.35
CA PHE A 185 16.02 2.94 8.21
C PHE A 185 16.95 2.70 9.40
N SER A 186 17.06 1.46 9.89
CA SER A 186 18.03 1.07 10.92
C SER A 186 19.39 0.65 10.37
N ARG A 187 19.64 0.82 9.06
CA ARG A 187 20.94 0.54 8.40
C ARG A 187 21.36 -0.93 8.47
N LYS A 188 20.37 -1.82 8.48
CA LYS A 188 20.49 -3.27 8.64
C LYS A 188 19.76 -4.04 7.52
N SER A 189 19.66 -3.45 6.32
CA SER A 189 19.02 -4.10 5.18
C SER A 189 19.63 -5.47 4.88
N LEU A 190 18.78 -6.41 4.50
CA LEU A 190 19.16 -7.75 4.03
C LEU A 190 19.08 -7.83 2.51
N PRO A 191 19.79 -8.79 1.88
CA PRO A 191 19.66 -9.03 0.45
C PRO A 191 18.20 -9.27 0.06
N GLY A 192 17.70 -8.47 -0.89
CA GLY A 192 16.32 -8.54 -1.39
C GLY A 192 15.34 -7.55 -0.76
N ASP A 193 15.72 -6.84 0.30
CA ASP A 193 14.85 -5.85 0.96
C ASP A 193 14.43 -4.72 0.01
N ALA A 194 15.37 -4.15 -0.76
CA ALA A 194 15.04 -3.14 -1.76
C ALA A 194 14.05 -3.66 -2.80
N GLY A 195 14.19 -4.91 -3.26
CA GLY A 195 13.27 -5.52 -4.21
C GLY A 195 11.86 -5.60 -3.65
N LEU A 196 11.72 -6.10 -2.42
CA LEU A 196 10.45 -6.23 -1.73
C LEU A 196 9.78 -4.87 -1.46
N MET A 197 10.55 -3.86 -1.04
CA MET A 197 10.05 -2.50 -0.86
C MET A 197 9.54 -1.91 -2.18
N LEU A 198 10.28 -2.07 -3.28
CA LEU A 198 9.87 -1.55 -4.58
C LEU A 198 8.61 -2.23 -5.10
N GLU A 199 8.50 -3.56 -4.95
CA GLU A 199 7.28 -4.29 -5.31
C GLU A 199 6.07 -3.81 -4.49
N ALA A 200 6.25 -3.63 -3.18
CA ALA A 200 5.21 -3.08 -2.31
C ALA A 200 4.83 -1.64 -2.71
N SER A 201 5.80 -0.83 -3.14
CA SER A 201 5.59 0.56 -3.59
C SER A 201 4.70 0.64 -4.85
N ASP A 202 4.75 -0.39 -5.70
CA ASP A 202 3.94 -0.48 -6.91
C ASP A 202 2.56 -1.10 -6.64
N ALA A 203 2.50 -2.06 -5.71
CA ALA A 203 1.28 -2.72 -5.29
C ALA A 203 0.39 -1.83 -4.39
N SER A 204 0.97 -0.89 -3.65
CA SER A 204 0.26 -0.04 -2.70
C SER A 204 0.69 1.43 -2.81
N PRO A 205 -0.12 2.28 -3.48
CA PRO A 205 0.20 3.69 -3.66
C PRO A 205 0.34 4.47 -2.34
N LEU A 206 -0.32 3.99 -1.28
CA LEU A 206 -0.27 4.60 0.05
C LEU A 206 1.11 4.53 0.70
N VAL A 207 1.91 3.50 0.42
CA VAL A 207 3.27 3.39 0.96
C VAL A 207 4.34 3.64 -0.08
N HIS A 208 3.94 4.16 -1.24
CA HIS A 208 4.83 4.32 -2.39
C HIS A 208 6.11 5.07 -2.01
N TRP A 209 5.96 6.25 -1.40
CA TRP A 209 7.11 7.07 -1.04
C TRP A 209 7.89 6.51 0.14
N ALA A 210 7.23 6.03 1.19
CA ALA A 210 7.88 5.37 2.31
C ALA A 210 8.84 4.25 1.85
N MET A 211 8.35 3.36 0.99
CA MET A 211 9.12 2.23 0.48
C MET A 211 10.24 2.67 -0.47
N ARG A 212 10.02 3.70 -1.29
CA ARG A 212 11.07 4.25 -2.17
C ARG A 212 12.18 4.93 -1.39
N TYR A 213 11.85 5.68 -0.33
CA TYR A 213 12.86 6.25 0.57
C TYR A 213 13.66 5.15 1.27
N GLY A 214 13.00 4.10 1.78
CA GLY A 214 13.69 2.94 2.34
C GLY A 214 14.66 2.28 1.34
N ALA A 215 14.19 2.04 0.11
CA ALA A 215 15.04 1.46 -0.94
C ALA A 215 16.19 2.40 -1.36
N ALA A 216 15.99 3.72 -1.31
CA ALA A 216 17.03 4.70 -1.58
C ALA A 216 18.11 4.71 -0.49
N ILE A 217 17.71 4.61 0.77
CA ILE A 217 18.62 4.46 1.91
C ILE A 217 19.49 3.19 1.75
N GLU A 218 18.88 2.05 1.40
CA GLU A 218 19.64 0.83 1.12
C GLU A 218 20.61 0.99 -0.06
N ALA A 219 20.18 1.64 -1.15
CA ALA A 219 21.03 1.88 -2.31
C ALA A 219 22.23 2.78 -1.96
N VAL A 220 22.05 3.80 -1.12
CA VAL A 220 23.15 4.60 -0.58
C VAL A 220 24.12 3.71 0.20
N ASP A 221 23.63 2.76 0.99
CA ASP A 221 24.45 1.91 1.86
C ASP A 221 25.28 0.92 1.07
N ALA A 222 24.72 0.42 -0.02
CA ALA A 222 25.40 -0.39 -1.00
C ALA A 222 26.37 0.40 -1.90
N GLY A 223 26.42 1.74 -1.80
CA GLY A 223 27.23 2.59 -2.68
C GLY A 223 26.64 2.77 -4.09
N GLU A 224 25.40 2.35 -4.33
CA GLU A 224 24.68 2.48 -5.60
C GLU A 224 24.08 3.89 -5.75
N LEU A 225 24.93 4.94 -5.73
CA LEU A 225 24.50 6.35 -5.67
C LEU A 225 23.56 6.75 -6.82
N GLY A 226 23.82 6.25 -8.03
CA GLY A 226 22.96 6.51 -9.19
C GLY A 226 21.55 5.94 -9.03
N ARG A 227 21.43 4.75 -8.42
CA ARG A 227 20.14 4.12 -8.12
C ARG A 227 19.40 4.87 -7.03
N ALA A 228 20.09 5.22 -5.94
CA ALA A 228 19.52 6.03 -4.87
C ALA A 228 18.92 7.34 -5.40
N ARG A 229 19.67 8.08 -6.24
CA ARG A 229 19.20 9.30 -6.90
C ARG A 229 17.96 9.04 -7.76
N GLY A 230 17.98 7.99 -8.59
CA GLY A 230 16.85 7.63 -9.44
C GLY A 230 15.58 7.24 -8.65
N LEU A 231 15.74 6.71 -7.44
CA LEU A 231 14.61 6.33 -6.60
C LEU A 231 13.85 7.54 -6.04
N ILE A 232 14.54 8.63 -5.72
CA ILE A 232 13.93 9.83 -5.14
C ILE A 232 13.71 10.97 -6.15
N ALA A 233 14.22 10.86 -7.38
CA ALA A 233 14.14 11.93 -8.39
C ALA A 233 12.71 12.40 -8.72
N GLU A 234 11.72 11.50 -8.65
CA GLU A 234 10.31 11.83 -8.92
C GLU A 234 9.53 12.23 -7.65
N ALA A 235 10.20 12.36 -6.50
CA ALA A 235 9.55 12.76 -5.26
C ALA A 235 8.90 14.13 -5.41
N PRO A 236 7.68 14.33 -4.87
CA PRO A 236 7.07 15.66 -4.83
C PRO A 236 7.90 16.57 -3.93
N SER A 237 7.73 17.88 -4.12
CA SER A 237 8.27 18.88 -3.17
C SER A 237 7.55 18.75 -1.84
N TRP A 238 8.16 18.04 -0.89
CA TRP A 238 7.57 17.83 0.42
C TRP A 238 7.50 19.13 1.22
N PRO A 239 6.40 19.39 1.95
CA PRO A 239 6.36 20.46 2.93
C PRO A 239 7.45 20.27 3.97
N SER A 240 8.02 21.36 4.49
CA SER A 240 9.12 21.31 5.46
C SER A 240 8.76 20.61 6.77
N GLN A 241 7.47 20.48 7.09
CA GLN A 241 6.98 19.75 8.25
C GLN A 241 6.94 18.23 8.04
N SER A 242 7.03 17.75 6.80
CA SER A 242 7.04 16.31 6.51
C SER A 242 8.42 15.72 6.79
N TYR A 243 8.46 14.58 7.45
CA TYR A 243 9.68 13.79 7.63
C TYR A 243 10.31 13.38 6.30
N PHE A 244 9.52 13.26 5.22
CA PHE A 244 10.07 12.98 3.90
C PHE A 244 10.89 14.14 3.32
N ALA A 245 10.64 15.39 3.74
CA ALA A 245 11.51 16.51 3.40
C ALA A 245 12.90 16.34 4.05
N SER A 246 12.94 15.94 5.33
CA SER A 246 14.19 15.65 6.04
C SER A 246 14.95 14.50 5.38
N PHE A 247 14.28 13.36 5.15
CA PHE A 247 14.91 12.20 4.52
C PHE A 247 15.42 12.50 3.12
N HIS A 248 14.70 13.32 2.34
CA HIS A 248 15.16 13.73 1.01
C HIS A 248 16.47 14.53 1.11
N HIS A 249 16.49 15.55 1.98
CA HIS A 249 17.70 16.36 2.19
C HIS A 249 18.88 15.54 2.72
N GLU A 250 18.64 14.62 3.65
CA GLU A 250 19.69 13.74 4.18
C GLU A 250 20.29 12.84 3.10
N ILE A 251 19.44 12.24 2.25
CA ILE A 251 19.89 11.40 1.14
C ILE A 251 20.66 12.24 0.13
N ASP A 252 20.15 13.40 -0.29
CA ASP A 252 20.85 14.27 -1.24
C ASP A 252 22.22 14.71 -0.72
N ALA A 253 22.30 15.13 0.54
CA ALA A 253 23.56 15.52 1.17
C ALA A 253 24.55 14.36 1.26
N GLU A 254 24.08 13.13 1.50
CA GLU A 254 24.92 11.93 1.48
C GLU A 254 25.43 11.61 0.07
N LEU A 255 24.57 11.74 -0.95
CA LEU A 255 24.93 11.51 -2.35
C LEU A 255 26.01 12.51 -2.81
N GLU A 256 25.88 13.79 -2.45
CA GLU A 256 26.86 14.82 -2.76
C GLU A 256 28.21 14.58 -2.07
N ARG A 257 28.17 14.20 -0.79
CA ARG A 257 29.38 13.92 -0.01
C ARG A 257 30.18 12.76 -0.60
N ARG A 258 29.50 11.67 -0.97
CA ARG A 258 30.16 10.51 -1.57
C ARG A 258 30.63 10.76 -2.99
N ALA A 259 29.84 11.48 -3.80
CA ALA A 259 30.25 11.85 -5.15
C ALA A 259 31.50 12.74 -5.15
N SER A 260 31.66 13.61 -4.14
CA SER A 260 32.86 14.45 -3.99
C SER A 260 34.08 13.61 -3.57
N ALA A 261 33.89 12.60 -2.73
CA ALA A 261 34.96 11.71 -2.28
C ALA A 261 35.51 10.78 -3.39
N ASP A 262 34.72 10.48 -4.42
CA ASP A 262 35.16 9.66 -5.57
C ASP A 262 36.01 10.46 -6.59
N LEU A 263 36.09 11.79 -6.44
CA LEU A 263 36.84 12.69 -7.35
C LEU A 263 38.24 13.07 -6.83
N ASP A 264 38.53 12.76 -5.57
CA ASP A 264 39.83 12.98 -4.90
C ASP A 264 40.70 11.71 -4.90
#